data_AF-A0A816BDQ9-F1
#
_entry.id   AF-A0A816BDQ9-F1
#
_cell.length_a   1.000
_cell.length_b   1.000
_cell.length_c   1.000
_cell.angle_alpha   90.00
_cell.angle_beta   90.00
_cell.angle_gamma   90.00
#
_symmetry.space_group_name_H-M   'P 1'
#
loop_
_entity.id
_entity.type
_entity.pdbx_description
1 polymer ?
#
loop_
_entity_poly.entity_id
_entity_poly.type
_entity_poly.pdbx_seq_one_letter_code
_entity_poly.pdbx_strand_id
1 'polypeptide(L)'
;MVFIQRDDCRAIAIIVQDEKCPHGYVRINRTTECNLNVHFNDVINMQLCEDIDDGQKTCVLPFKDTTQRININLLEVYLTPYFAATYNRPVHKGNG
;
A
#
# COMPACT_ATOMS: atom_id res chain seq x y z
N MET A 1 10.75 -7.00 -2.06
CA MET A 1 9.34 -6.64 -1.84
C MET A 1 8.46 -7.72 -2.48
N VAL A 2 7.16 -7.72 -2.22
CA VAL A 2 6.24 -8.63 -2.92
C VAL A 2 5.19 -7.90 -3.70
N PHE A 3 4.96 -8.40 -4.91
CA PHE A 3 3.84 -8.03 -5.74
C PHE A 3 2.68 -8.98 -5.43
N ILE A 4 1.54 -8.40 -5.08
CA ILE A 4 0.32 -9.13 -4.76
C ILE A 4 -0.66 -8.86 -5.89
N GLN A 5 -1.15 -9.93 -6.52
CA GLN A 5 -2.15 -9.84 -7.57
C GLN A 5 -3.35 -10.72 -7.24
N ARG A 6 -4.54 -10.16 -7.46
CA ARG A 6 -5.81 -10.88 -7.43
C ARG A 6 -6.70 -10.33 -8.54
N ASP A 7 -7.11 -11.20 -9.46
CA ASP A 7 -7.89 -10.80 -10.65
C ASP A 7 -7.19 -9.63 -11.39
N ASP A 8 -7.89 -8.50 -11.50
CA ASP A 8 -7.39 -7.26 -12.11
C ASP A 8 -6.75 -6.29 -11.09
N CYS A 9 -6.83 -6.59 -9.79
CA CYS A 9 -6.30 -5.76 -8.70
C CYS A 9 -4.85 -6.13 -8.36
N ARG A 10 -4.04 -5.11 -8.07
CA ARG A 10 -2.60 -5.23 -7.86
C ARG A 10 -2.15 -4.34 -6.71
N ALA A 11 -1.28 -4.85 -5.85
CA ALA A 11 -0.66 -4.09 -4.78
C ALA A 11 0.80 -4.52 -4.60
N ILE A 12 1.62 -3.63 -4.01
CA ILE A 12 3.00 -3.95 -3.63
C ILE A 12 3.10 -3.80 -2.12
N ALA A 13 3.71 -4.77 -1.46
CA ALA A 13 3.87 -4.80 -0.02
C ALA A 13 5.27 -5.26 0.40
N ILE A 14 5.60 -4.97 1.65
CA ILE A 14 6.79 -5.50 2.32
C ILE A 14 6.33 -6.63 3.23
N ILE A 15 7.00 -7.78 3.14
CA ILE A 15 6.76 -8.89 4.06
C ILE A 15 7.52 -8.62 5.35
N VAL A 16 6.82 -8.73 6.47
CA VAL A 16 7.38 -8.71 7.82
C VAL A 16 7.09 -10.06 8.46
N GLN A 17 8.10 -10.65 9.10
CA GLN A 17 7.91 -11.90 9.84
C GLN A 17 7.02 -11.67 11.06
N ASP A 18 5.97 -12.49 11.19
CA ASP A 18 5.08 -12.52 12.35
C ASP A 18 4.95 -13.97 12.84
N GLU A 19 5.57 -14.28 13.98
CA GLU A 19 5.54 -15.62 14.59
C GLU A 19 4.13 -16.06 15.03
N LYS A 20 3.19 -15.11 15.17
CA LYS A 20 1.80 -15.40 15.55
C LYS A 20 0.91 -15.74 14.34
N CYS A 21 1.41 -15.57 13.13
CA CYS A 21 0.66 -15.85 11.91
C CYS A 21 0.77 -17.34 11.54
N PRO A 22 -0.35 -18.06 11.37
CA PRO A 22 -0.31 -19.47 10.99
C PRO A 22 0.26 -19.67 9.58
N HIS A 23 0.98 -20.77 9.39
CA HIS A 23 1.54 -21.13 8.08
C HIS A 23 0.43 -21.27 7.02
N GLY A 24 0.66 -20.68 5.85
CA GLY A 24 -0.30 -20.65 4.75
C GLY A 24 -1.25 -19.44 4.76
N TYR A 25 -1.22 -18.61 5.81
CA TYR A 25 -1.96 -17.36 5.88
C TYR A 25 -1.02 -16.16 5.88
N VAL A 26 -1.56 -15.00 5.49
CA VAL A 26 -0.89 -13.72 5.57
C VAL A 26 -1.82 -12.69 6.21
N ARG A 27 -1.26 -11.84 7.07
CA ARG A 27 -1.99 -10.73 7.66
C ARG A 27 -1.67 -9.47 6.88
N ILE A 28 -2.71 -8.84 6.36
CA ILE A 28 -2.62 -7.58 5.64
C ILE A 28 -3.40 -6.50 6.38
N ASN A 29 -3.05 -5.24 6.15
CA ASN A 29 -3.80 -4.13 6.71
C ASN A 29 -5.07 -3.87 5.88
N ARG A 30 -6.04 -3.20 6.48
CA ARG A 30 -7.30 -2.83 5.83
C ARG A 30 -7.11 -2.04 4.53
N THR A 31 -6.09 -1.19 4.45
CA THR A 31 -5.79 -0.43 3.23
C THR A 31 -5.40 -1.36 2.07
N THR A 32 -4.59 -2.39 2.33
CA THR A 32 -4.22 -3.38 1.30
C THR A 32 -5.41 -4.29 0.96
N GLU A 33 -6.26 -4.62 1.94
CA GLU A 33 -7.51 -5.36 1.69
C GLU A 33 -8.43 -4.60 0.72
N CYS A 34 -8.63 -3.30 0.96
CA CYS A 34 -9.43 -2.44 0.08
C CYS A 34 -8.79 -2.30 -1.31
N ASN A 35 -7.47 -2.15 -1.41
CA ASN A 35 -6.78 -2.02 -2.70
C ASN A 35 -6.80 -3.29 -3.54
N LEU A 36 -6.81 -4.46 -2.91
CA LEU A 36 -6.92 -5.76 -3.60
C LEU A 36 -8.36 -6.25 -3.78
N ASN A 37 -9.33 -5.55 -3.19
CA ASN A 37 -10.73 -5.96 -3.11
C ASN A 37 -10.90 -7.39 -2.56
N VAL A 38 -10.18 -7.71 -1.48
CA VAL A 38 -10.19 -9.03 -0.82
C VAL A 38 -10.95 -8.99 0.50
N HIS A 39 -11.54 -10.13 0.85
CA HIS A 39 -12.21 -10.37 2.12
C HIS A 39 -11.48 -11.47 2.91
N PHE A 40 -11.96 -11.77 4.13
CA PHE A 40 -11.38 -12.85 4.92
C PHE A 40 -11.48 -14.19 4.16
N ASN A 41 -10.41 -14.99 4.23
CA ASN A 41 -10.28 -16.30 3.57
C ASN A 41 -10.21 -16.28 2.04
N ASP A 42 -10.00 -15.11 1.45
CA ASP A 42 -9.70 -14.98 0.03
C ASP A 42 -8.27 -15.42 -0.30
N VAL A 43 -8.10 -16.01 -1.49
CA VAL A 43 -6.79 -16.41 -2.00
C VAL A 43 -6.19 -15.29 -2.84
N ILE A 44 -4.91 -15.02 -2.64
CA ILE A 44 -4.13 -14.02 -3.38
C ILE A 44 -2.85 -14.66 -3.91
N ASN A 45 -2.37 -14.17 -5.05
CA ASN A 45 -1.07 -14.58 -5.58
C ASN A 45 0.01 -13.61 -5.12
N MET A 46 1.12 -14.14 -4.61
CA MET A 46 2.26 -13.35 -4.15
C MET A 46 3.51 -13.73 -4.94
N GLN A 47 4.16 -12.75 -5.54
CA GLN A 47 5.38 -12.92 -6.30
C GLN A 47 6.47 -12.00 -5.76
N LEU A 48 7.71 -12.50 -5.71
CA LEU A 48 8.86 -11.67 -5.39
C LEU A 48 9.05 -10.63 -6.51
N CYS A 49 9.25 -9.39 -6.11
CA CYS A 49 9.50 -8.28 -7.02
C CYS A 49 10.86 -7.68 -6.68
N GLU A 50 11.80 -7.86 -7.61
CA GLU A 50 13.19 -7.40 -7.53
C GLU A 50 13.43 -6.13 -8.36
N ASP A 51 12.64 -5.91 -9.41
CA ASP A 51 12.70 -4.72 -10.27
C ASP A 51 11.76 -3.62 -9.77
N ILE A 52 12.19 -2.89 -8.74
CA ILE A 52 11.48 -1.70 -8.27
C ILE A 52 12.39 -0.49 -8.45
N ASP A 53 12.07 0.30 -9.47
CA ASP A 53 12.74 1.56 -9.74
C ASP A 53 12.40 2.62 -8.69
N ASP A 54 13.40 3.45 -8.37
CA ASP A 54 13.19 4.62 -7.53
C ASP A 54 12.28 5.64 -8.24
N GLY A 55 11.11 5.87 -7.65
CA GLY A 55 10.12 6.78 -8.18
C GLY A 55 10.62 8.23 -8.19
N GLN A 56 10.80 8.82 -9.37
CA GLN A 56 11.25 10.21 -9.49
C GLN A 56 10.20 11.23 -9.04
N LYS A 57 8.92 10.99 -9.37
CA LYS A 57 7.79 11.86 -9.05
C LYS A 57 6.52 11.03 -8.86
N THR A 58 5.75 11.33 -7.82
CA THR A 58 4.43 10.74 -7.58
C THR A 58 3.38 11.85 -7.48
N CYS A 59 2.20 11.59 -8.05
CA CYS A 59 1.05 12.49 -7.92
C CYS A 59 0.00 11.79 -7.06
N VAL A 60 -0.32 12.38 -5.91
CA VAL A 60 -1.33 11.88 -4.99
C VAL A 60 -2.42 12.93 -4.88
N LEU A 61 -3.67 12.51 -5.09
CA LEU A 61 -4.84 13.38 -4.96
C LEU A 61 -5.59 12.99 -3.68
N PRO A 62 -5.92 13.95 -2.81
CA PRO A 62 -6.73 13.65 -1.65
C PRO A 62 -8.18 13.37 -2.07
N PHE A 63 -8.87 12.55 -1.29
CA PHE A 63 -10.30 12.32 -1.48
C PHE A 63 -11.08 13.62 -1.27
N LYS A 64 -12.10 13.85 -2.09
CA LYS A 64 -12.94 15.07 -2.03
C LYS A 64 -13.60 15.25 -0.67
N ASP A 65 -13.91 14.15 0.01
CA ASP A 65 -14.64 14.18 1.28
C ASP A 65 -13.73 14.48 2.48
N THR A 66 -12.42 14.27 2.36
CA THR A 66 -11.46 14.51 3.46
C THR A 66 -10.88 15.93 3.45
N THR A 67 -11.04 16.70 2.38
CA THR A 67 -10.39 18.02 2.21
C THR A 67 -11.27 19.21 2.57
N GLN A 68 -12.56 19.02 2.84
CA GLN A 68 -13.55 20.11 2.94
C GLN A 68 -13.29 21.12 4.08
N ARG A 69 -12.40 20.81 5.04
CA ARG A 69 -12.08 21.69 6.18
C ARG A 69 -10.58 21.87 6.44
N ILE A 70 -9.74 21.53 5.47
CA ILE A 70 -8.28 21.53 5.65
C ILE A 70 -7.67 22.74 4.95
N ASN A 71 -7.15 23.68 5.72
CA ASN A 71 -6.47 24.89 5.22
C ASN A 71 -4.96 24.85 5.54
N ILE A 72 -4.37 23.66 5.40
CA ILE A 72 -2.94 23.39 5.66
C ILE A 72 -2.32 22.72 4.44
N ASN A 73 -1.01 22.85 4.30
CA ASN A 73 -0.25 22.18 3.25
C ASN A 73 -0.22 20.66 3.50
N LEU A 74 -1.04 19.91 2.76
CA LEU A 74 -1.15 18.46 2.88
C LEU A 74 0.19 17.74 2.61
N LEU A 75 1.04 18.30 1.76
CA LEU A 75 2.31 17.71 1.41
C LEU A 75 3.24 17.68 2.63
N GLU A 76 3.44 18.82 3.27
CA GLU A 76 4.36 18.93 4.41
C GLU A 76 3.81 18.26 5.67
N VAL A 77 2.50 18.36 5.91
CA VAL A 77 1.89 17.87 7.15
C VAL A 77 1.63 16.36 7.11
N TYR A 78 1.25 15.79 5.96
CA TYR A 78 0.90 14.37 5.86
C TYR A 78 1.87 13.58 5.01
N LEU A 79 2.18 14.03 3.79
CA LEU A 79 2.98 13.22 2.85
C LEU A 79 4.45 13.13 3.26
N THR A 80 5.07 14.25 3.64
CA THR A 80 6.47 14.29 4.07
C THR A 80 6.74 13.36 5.25
N PRO A 81 6.04 13.44 6.40
CA PRO A 81 6.30 12.49 7.49
C PRO A 81 5.92 11.05 7.14
N TYR A 82 4.90 10.83 6.29
CA TYR A 82 4.49 9.50 5.87
C TYR A 82 5.55 8.76 5.04
N PHE A 83 6.21 9.48 4.13
CA PHE A 83 7.29 8.93 3.29
C PHE A 83 8.68 9.03 3.92
N ALA A 84 8.94 10.03 4.76
CA ALA A 84 10.25 10.24 5.38
C ALA A 84 10.58 9.20 6.47
N ALA A 85 9.58 8.69 7.18
CA ALA A 85 9.80 7.77 8.32
C ALA A 85 10.01 6.31 7.90
N THR A 86 9.83 5.96 6.64
CA THR A 86 9.91 4.58 6.17
C THR A 86 10.55 4.57 4.80
N TYR A 87 11.88 4.43 4.78
CA TYR A 87 12.64 4.19 3.55
C TYR A 87 11.95 3.04 2.79
N ASN A 88 11.46 3.35 1.60
CA ASN A 88 10.83 2.44 0.63
C ASN A 88 9.40 1.96 0.96
N ARG A 89 8.42 2.87 1.16
CA ARG A 89 7.00 2.50 0.97
C ARG A 89 6.70 2.37 -0.52
N PRO A 90 6.42 1.15 -1.02
CA PRO A 90 6.08 1.00 -2.43
C PRO A 90 4.69 1.57 -2.71
N VAL A 91 4.56 2.27 -3.83
CA VAL A 91 3.28 2.84 -4.28
C VAL A 91 3.01 2.30 -5.67
N HIS A 92 1.80 1.77 -5.88
CA HIS A 92 1.33 1.36 -7.19
C HIS A 92 0.26 2.34 -7.68
N LYS A 93 0.28 2.63 -8.99
CA LYS A 93 -0.72 3.51 -9.60
C LYS A 93 -2.10 2.87 -9.49
N GLY A 94 -3.04 3.55 -8.82
CA GLY A 94 -4.40 3.05 -8.59
C GLY A 94 -4.66 2.56 -7.17
N ASN A 95 -3.65 2.56 -6.28
CA ASN A 95 -3.89 2.37 -4.86
C ASN A 95 -4.67 3.58 -4.30
N GLY A 96 -5.79 3.30 -3.64
CA GLY A 96 -6.63 4.27 -2.92
C GLY A 96 -6.33 4.34 -1.43
#